data_AF-A0A816RGZ2-F1
#
_entry.id   AF-A0A816RGZ2-F1
#
_cell.length_a   1.000
_cell.length_b   1.000
_cell.length_c   1.000
_cell.angle_alpha   90.00
_cell.angle_beta   90.00
_cell.angle_gamma   90.00
#
_symmetry.space_group_name_H-M   'P 1'
#
loop_
_entity.id
_entity.type
_entity.pdbx_description
1 polymer ?
#
loop_
_entity_poly.entity_id
_entity_poly.type
_entity_poly.pdbx_seq_one_letter_code
_entity_poly.pdbx_strand_id
1 'polypeptide(L)'
;MDRQDSDDIMKFLDGMASSDDVLFGFLDGGNHSPEVYPDTGSFAAGEDSYAENDAAGCNSDENKTFWLEQEQLLQATLYRTSSIETKIRQAAKQALKEVRSEGTQCVCRRPVAGGCRSCLRGEVARRLREAGYDCVSCKSKWRSNHEIPAGEHEYLEIVDQSGSKKVEIRVVIELSFRAEFEMARGSEEYKRLVGILPEVYVGKTEG
;
A
#
# COMPACT_ATOMS: atom_id res chain seq x y z
N MET A 1 -20.71 24.52 24.31
CA MET A 1 -21.08 24.64 22.89
C MET A 1 -19.91 25.33 22.24
N ASP A 2 -18.98 24.57 21.67
CA ASP A 2 -17.96 25.13 20.79
C ASP A 2 -17.87 24.20 19.59
N ARG A 3 -18.53 24.64 18.52
CA ARG A 3 -18.53 24.04 17.19
C ARG A 3 -17.39 24.66 16.40
N GLN A 4 -16.17 24.27 16.71
CA GLN A 4 -15.00 24.73 15.97
C GLN A 4 -13.98 23.59 15.97
N ASP A 5 -14.02 22.73 14.95
CA ASP A 5 -12.84 21.96 14.50
C ASP A 5 -13.07 21.16 13.20
N SER A 6 -14.31 21.03 12.71
CA SER A 6 -14.56 20.28 11.46
C SER A 6 -14.26 21.12 10.21
N ASP A 7 -14.46 22.44 10.28
CA ASP A 7 -14.28 23.34 9.14
C ASP A 7 -12.79 23.66 8.90
N ASP A 8 -11.97 23.63 9.96
CA ASP A 8 -10.53 23.87 9.87
C ASP A 8 -9.79 22.69 9.24
N ILE A 9 -10.26 21.45 9.50
CA ILE A 9 -9.76 20.24 8.82
C ILE A 9 -10.09 20.28 7.33
N MET A 10 -11.31 20.67 6.96
CA MET A 10 -11.73 20.76 5.55
C MET A 10 -10.97 21.87 4.81
N LYS A 11 -10.62 22.96 5.49
CA LYS A 11 -9.84 24.06 4.92
C LYS A 11 -8.36 23.70 4.69
N PHE A 12 -7.80 22.77 5.47
CA PHE A 12 -6.44 22.26 5.23
C PHE A 12 -6.38 21.32 4.01
N LEU A 13 -7.45 20.55 3.77
CA LEU A 13 -7.56 19.63 2.63
C LEU A 13 -7.77 20.35 1.29
N ASP A 14 -8.46 21.49 1.29
CA ASP A 14 -8.66 22.32 0.08
C ASP A 14 -7.37 23.00 -0.42
N GLY A 15 -6.32 23.07 0.40
CA GLY A 15 -5.04 23.71 0.06
C GLY A 15 -4.04 22.82 -0.68
N MET A 16 -4.27 21.50 -0.74
CA MET A 16 -3.40 20.54 -1.44
C MET A 16 -3.97 20.21 -2.82
N ALA A 17 -4.19 21.24 -3.63
CA ALA A 17 -4.51 21.08 -5.04
C ALA A 17 -3.23 20.73 -5.82
N SER A 18 -3.02 19.44 -6.07
CA SER A 18 -2.37 18.82 -7.25
C SER A 18 -1.87 17.43 -6.82
N SER A 19 -2.67 16.40 -7.11
CA SER A 19 -2.41 14.99 -6.83
C SER A 19 -1.29 14.39 -7.68
N ASP A 20 -0.80 15.12 -8.68
CA ASP A 20 0.19 14.64 -9.66
C ASP A 20 1.66 14.75 -9.19
N ASP A 21 1.95 15.47 -8.10
CA ASP A 21 3.34 15.76 -7.67
C ASP A 21 3.89 14.86 -6.54
N VAL A 22 3.11 13.89 -6.04
CA VAL A 22 3.59 12.91 -5.04
C VAL A 22 4.13 11.62 -5.66
N LEU A 23 4.17 11.55 -7.00
CA LEU A 23 4.55 10.35 -7.74
C LEU A 23 6.03 10.43 -8.18
N PHE A 24 6.89 9.73 -7.42
CA PHE A 24 8.32 9.45 -7.67
C PHE A 24 9.40 10.47 -7.19
N GLY A 25 9.29 10.96 -5.96
CA GLY A 25 10.45 11.49 -5.21
C GLY A 25 11.35 10.40 -4.58
N PHE A 26 11.20 9.13 -4.96
CA PHE A 26 11.77 7.97 -4.23
C PHE A 26 13.17 7.54 -4.71
N LEU A 27 13.73 8.13 -5.78
CA LEU A 27 14.94 7.63 -6.44
C LEU A 27 15.89 8.76 -6.88
N ASP A 28 16.16 9.73 -6.02
CA ASP A 28 17.36 10.59 -6.17
C ASP A 28 18.28 10.40 -4.97
N GLY A 29 18.69 9.15 -4.76
CA GLY A 29 19.81 8.79 -3.88
C GLY A 29 21.09 8.76 -4.70
N GLY A 30 21.63 9.94 -5.00
CA GLY A 30 22.88 10.10 -5.74
C GLY A 30 24.04 9.28 -5.14
N ASN A 31 24.73 8.58 -6.04
CA ASN A 31 25.97 7.82 -5.88
C ASN A 31 26.91 8.31 -4.76
N HIS A 32 27.23 7.42 -3.82
CA HIS A 32 28.59 7.33 -3.28
C HIS A 32 29.01 5.87 -3.17
N SER A 33 29.86 5.47 -4.11
CA SER A 33 30.60 4.20 -4.10
C SER A 33 31.59 4.20 -2.92
N PRO A 34 31.69 3.15 -2.09
CA PRO A 34 32.82 3.03 -1.17
C PRO A 34 34.02 2.49 -1.95
N GLU A 35 35.04 3.33 -2.07
CA GLU A 35 36.34 2.99 -2.64
C GLU A 35 37.09 1.96 -1.76
N VAL A 36 37.98 1.25 -2.44
CA VAL A 36 38.86 0.17 -2.00
C VAL A 36 39.73 0.57 -0.80
N TYR A 37 39.75 -0.24 0.26
CA TYR A 37 40.72 -0.13 1.35
C TYR A 37 42.04 -0.83 0.97
N PRO A 38 43.21 -0.17 1.07
CA PRO A 38 44.49 -0.88 1.09
C PRO A 38 44.87 -1.28 2.52
N ASP A 39 45.34 -2.52 2.62
CA ASP A 39 46.03 -3.12 3.75
C ASP A 39 47.34 -2.40 4.05
N THR A 40 47.59 -2.02 5.30
CA THR A 40 48.94 -1.78 5.81
C THR A 40 48.97 -1.97 7.32
N GLY A 41 49.53 -3.09 7.78
CA GLY A 41 49.79 -3.34 9.20
C GLY A 41 50.93 -2.48 9.75
N SER A 42 50.84 -2.16 11.05
CA SER A 42 51.98 -2.17 11.98
C SER A 42 51.53 -1.91 13.43
N PHE A 43 52.20 -2.61 14.35
CA PHE A 43 52.10 -2.70 15.81
C PHE A 43 52.25 -1.38 16.62
N ALA A 44 51.61 -1.29 17.80
CA ALA A 44 52.22 -0.93 19.09
C ALA A 44 51.18 -0.86 20.23
N ALA A 45 51.59 -1.29 21.42
CA ALA A 45 50.83 -1.31 22.67
C ALA A 45 50.81 0.07 23.39
N GLY A 46 49.79 0.33 24.20
CA GLY A 46 49.77 1.47 25.15
C GLY A 46 48.39 1.75 25.74
N GLU A 47 48.36 1.86 27.07
CA GLU A 47 47.23 1.89 28.00
C GLU A 47 46.35 3.16 28.01
N ASP A 48 45.10 2.94 28.41
CA ASP A 48 44.17 3.76 29.21
C ASP A 48 43.89 5.23 28.85
N SER A 49 42.68 5.49 28.36
CA SER A 49 41.92 6.68 28.79
C SER A 49 40.40 6.43 28.72
N TYR A 50 39.74 6.60 29.86
CA TYR A 50 38.29 6.63 29.98
C TYR A 50 37.79 7.94 29.38
N ALA A 51 37.30 7.89 28.14
CA ALA A 51 36.55 8.98 27.53
C ALA A 51 35.13 8.48 27.26
N GLU A 52 34.18 9.17 27.88
CA GLU A 52 32.74 8.96 27.79
C GLU A 52 32.27 8.79 26.34
N ASN A 53 31.68 7.63 26.05
CA ASN A 53 30.99 7.37 24.80
C ASN A 53 29.53 7.77 24.94
N ASP A 54 29.28 9.08 24.95
CA ASP A 54 27.92 9.65 24.83
C ASP A 54 27.73 10.24 23.43
N ALA A 55 27.66 9.36 22.43
CA ALA A 55 27.28 9.73 21.07
C ALA A 55 26.35 8.69 20.40
N ALA A 56 25.44 8.10 21.18
CA ALA A 56 24.46 7.11 20.70
C ALA A 56 23.00 7.60 20.71
N GLY A 57 22.76 8.91 20.88
CA GLY A 57 21.40 9.47 21.06
C GLY A 57 20.67 9.96 19.80
N CYS A 58 21.36 10.22 18.68
CA CYS A 58 20.77 11.08 17.63
C CYS A 58 19.94 10.34 16.55
N ASN A 59 20.19 9.05 16.29
CA ASN A 59 19.53 8.33 15.19
C ASN A 59 18.18 7.70 15.59
N SER A 60 17.92 7.55 16.90
CA SER A 60 16.68 6.95 17.40
C SER A 60 15.46 7.85 17.20
N ASP A 61 15.59 9.14 17.51
CA ASP A 61 14.42 10.03 17.55
C ASP A 61 14.02 10.52 16.16
N GLU A 62 14.99 10.79 15.28
CA GLU A 62 14.76 11.07 13.86
C GLU A 62 14.12 9.88 13.13
N ASN A 63 14.55 8.64 13.45
CA ASN A 63 13.93 7.43 12.90
C ASN A 63 12.49 7.27 13.41
N LYS A 64 12.20 7.55 14.69
CA LYS A 64 10.82 7.52 15.21
C LYS A 64 9.93 8.55 14.52
N THR A 65 10.40 9.79 14.35
CA THR A 65 9.63 10.83 13.67
C THR A 65 9.33 10.45 12.22
N PHE A 66 10.32 9.90 11.51
CA PHE A 66 10.13 9.38 10.15
C PHE A 66 8.99 8.35 10.08
N TRP A 67 9.01 7.31 10.92
CA TRP A 67 7.97 6.26 10.87
C TRP A 67 6.58 6.77 11.28
N LEU A 68 6.51 7.74 12.21
CA LEU A 68 5.24 8.38 12.58
C LEU A 68 4.65 9.19 11.42
N GLU A 69 5.50 9.93 10.69
CA GLU A 69 5.08 10.64 9.48
C GLU A 69 4.60 9.68 8.39
N GLN A 70 5.30 8.56 8.18
CA GLN A 70 4.87 7.53 7.22
C GLN A 70 3.52 6.91 7.62
N GLU A 71 3.31 6.66 8.91
CA GLU A 71 2.02 6.18 9.42
C GLU A 71 0.91 7.20 9.17
N GLN A 72 1.15 8.47 9.47
CA GLN A 72 0.16 9.54 9.26
C GLN A 72 -0.18 9.69 7.77
N LEU A 73 0.82 9.67 6.90
CA LEU A 73 0.63 9.75 5.44
C LEU A 73 -0.17 8.56 4.91
N LEU A 74 0.14 7.35 5.38
CA LEU A 74 -0.58 6.15 5.01
C LEU A 74 -2.05 6.23 5.43
N GLN A 75 -2.31 6.64 6.67
CA GLN A 75 -3.67 6.82 7.19
C GLN A 75 -4.43 7.89 6.38
N ALA A 76 -3.80 9.04 6.12
CA ALA A 76 -4.40 10.11 5.33
C ALA A 76 -4.78 9.64 3.92
N THR A 77 -3.96 8.78 3.31
CA THR A 77 -4.23 8.20 1.98
C THR A 77 -5.36 7.17 2.01
N LEU A 78 -5.36 6.25 2.99
CA LEU A 78 -6.32 5.15 3.06
C LEU A 78 -7.74 5.57 3.48
N TYR A 79 -7.84 6.59 4.34
CA TYR A 79 -9.13 7.02 4.91
C TYR A 79 -9.85 8.09 4.08
N ARG A 80 -9.23 8.60 3.01
CA ARG A 80 -9.92 9.40 1.99
C ARG A 80 -10.75 8.48 1.11
N THR A 81 -12.06 8.38 1.36
CA THR A 81 -12.95 7.49 0.61
C THR A 81 -14.25 8.17 0.22
N SER A 82 -14.62 8.05 -1.05
CA SER A 82 -15.92 8.49 -1.56
C SER A 82 -17.05 7.51 -1.21
N SER A 83 -18.28 7.96 -1.43
CA SER A 83 -19.48 7.14 -1.18
C SER A 83 -19.53 5.89 -2.07
N ILE A 84 -19.06 5.97 -3.32
CA ILE A 84 -19.00 4.82 -4.24
C ILE A 84 -17.95 3.80 -3.78
N GLU A 85 -16.76 4.25 -3.38
CA GLU A 85 -15.71 3.37 -2.83
C GLU A 85 -16.19 2.65 -1.57
N THR A 86 -16.92 3.36 -0.69
CA THR A 86 -17.48 2.77 0.53
C THR A 86 -18.48 1.66 0.22
N LYS A 87 -19.41 1.90 -0.71
CA LYS A 87 -20.41 0.92 -1.14
C LYS A 87 -19.75 -0.31 -1.77
N ILE A 88 -18.82 -0.09 -2.70
CA ILE A 88 -18.07 -1.16 -3.37
C ILE A 88 -17.25 -1.96 -2.36
N ARG A 89 -16.61 -1.31 -1.39
CA ARG A 89 -15.85 -1.99 -0.33
C ARG A 89 -16.72 -2.89 0.53
N GLN A 90 -17.92 -2.44 0.90
CA GLN A 90 -18.88 -3.25 1.64
C GLN A 90 -19.34 -4.45 0.80
N ALA A 91 -19.68 -4.24 -0.48
CA ALA A 91 -20.07 -5.30 -1.40
C ALA A 91 -18.95 -6.33 -1.60
N ALA A 92 -17.70 -5.90 -1.79
CA ALA A 92 -16.54 -6.78 -1.96
C ALA A 92 -16.26 -7.60 -0.69
N LYS A 93 -16.35 -6.98 0.50
CA LYS A 93 -16.22 -7.70 1.78
C LYS A 93 -17.31 -8.74 1.97
N GLN A 94 -18.56 -8.40 1.62
CA GLN A 94 -19.68 -9.33 1.70
C GLN A 94 -19.50 -10.51 0.73
N ALA A 95 -19.16 -10.23 -0.54
CA ALA A 95 -18.88 -11.25 -1.52
C ALA A 95 -17.75 -12.19 -1.06
N LEU A 96 -16.64 -11.66 -0.53
CA LEU A 96 -15.55 -12.46 0.02
C LEU A 96 -16.00 -13.37 1.16
N LYS A 97 -16.85 -12.87 2.06
CA LYS A 97 -17.38 -13.66 3.18
C LYS A 97 -18.23 -14.83 2.67
N GLU A 98 -19.08 -14.59 1.68
CA GLU A 98 -19.90 -15.63 1.05
C GLU A 98 -19.04 -16.67 0.35
N VAL A 99 -18.05 -16.24 -0.46
CA VAL A 99 -17.13 -17.17 -1.15
C VAL A 99 -16.40 -18.07 -0.16
N ARG A 100 -15.92 -17.49 0.95
CA ARG A 100 -15.21 -18.24 2.01
C ARG A 100 -16.13 -19.22 2.75
N SER A 101 -17.43 -18.92 2.85
CA SER A 101 -18.40 -19.74 3.57
C SER A 101 -18.94 -20.89 2.71
N GLU A 102 -19.26 -20.62 1.44
CA GLU A 102 -19.78 -21.61 0.49
C GLU A 102 -18.67 -22.45 -0.14
N GLY A 103 -17.44 -21.95 -0.09
CA GLY A 103 -16.30 -22.50 -0.80
C GLY A 103 -16.32 -22.12 -2.29
N THR A 104 -15.15 -22.18 -2.92
CA THR A 104 -15.03 -22.01 -4.37
C THR A 104 -14.75 -23.37 -4.99
N GLN A 105 -15.58 -23.79 -5.95
CA GLN A 105 -15.23 -24.95 -6.77
C GLN A 105 -14.04 -24.58 -7.66
N CYS A 106 -12.87 -25.09 -7.31
CA CYS A 106 -11.64 -24.81 -8.01
C CYS A 106 -11.23 -26.03 -8.86
N VAL A 107 -11.09 -25.83 -10.16
CA VAL A 107 -10.57 -26.86 -11.10
C VAL A 107 -9.06 -26.72 -11.35
N CYS A 108 -8.39 -25.80 -10.65
CA CYS A 108 -6.95 -25.59 -10.80
C CYS A 108 -6.18 -26.78 -10.22
N ARG A 109 -5.14 -27.23 -10.93
CA ARG A 109 -4.40 -28.47 -10.63
C ARG A 109 -3.60 -28.47 -9.32
N ARG A 110 -3.55 -27.36 -8.57
CA ARG A 110 -2.82 -27.23 -7.30
C ARG A 110 -3.55 -26.27 -6.36
N PRO A 111 -4.20 -26.74 -5.29
CA PRO A 111 -4.59 -25.88 -4.20
C PRO A 111 -3.33 -25.42 -3.46
N VAL A 112 -3.12 -24.10 -3.39
CA VAL A 112 -2.14 -23.49 -2.48
C VAL A 112 -2.80 -23.23 -1.12
N ALA A 113 -2.01 -23.15 -0.05
CA ALA A 113 -2.51 -22.68 1.24
C ALA A 113 -3.19 -21.31 1.05
N GLY A 114 -4.45 -21.18 1.46
CA GLY A 114 -5.26 -19.98 1.21
C GLY A 114 -6.14 -20.02 -0.06
N GLY A 115 -6.10 -21.10 -0.85
CA GLY A 115 -6.95 -21.28 -2.03
C GLY A 115 -6.43 -20.61 -3.30
N CYS A 116 -7.07 -20.91 -4.45
CA CYS A 116 -6.65 -20.35 -5.74
C CYS A 116 -7.07 -18.87 -5.86
N ARG A 117 -6.08 -17.96 -5.92
CA ARG A 117 -6.31 -16.51 -6.05
C ARG A 117 -7.13 -16.14 -7.29
N SER A 118 -6.85 -16.79 -8.43
CA SER A 118 -7.58 -16.56 -9.68
C SER A 118 -9.05 -16.97 -9.58
N CYS A 119 -9.34 -18.15 -9.01
CA CYS A 119 -10.72 -18.59 -8.78
C CYS A 119 -11.46 -17.73 -7.77
N LEU A 120 -10.78 -17.34 -6.67
CA LEU A 120 -11.35 -16.41 -5.68
C LEU A 120 -11.75 -15.09 -6.35
N ARG A 121 -10.85 -14.51 -7.15
CA ARG A 121 -11.10 -13.26 -7.87
C ARG A 121 -12.28 -13.39 -8.83
N GLY A 122 -12.31 -14.46 -9.63
CA GLY A 122 -13.41 -14.70 -10.57
C GLY A 122 -14.76 -14.88 -9.88
N GLU A 123 -14.77 -15.54 -8.74
CA GLU A 123 -15.98 -15.81 -7.97
C GLU A 123 -16.49 -14.57 -7.22
N VAL A 124 -15.59 -13.72 -6.72
CA VAL A 124 -15.94 -12.40 -6.20
C VAL A 124 -16.49 -11.50 -7.31
N ALA A 125 -15.86 -11.48 -8.48
CA ALA A 125 -16.35 -10.71 -9.63
C ALA A 125 -17.74 -11.17 -10.09
N ARG A 126 -18.05 -12.48 -10.02
CA ARG A 126 -19.39 -13.02 -10.27
C ARG A 126 -20.41 -12.46 -9.29
N ARG A 127 -20.13 -12.52 -7.98
CA ARG A 127 -21.04 -11.99 -6.94
C ARG A 127 -21.24 -10.48 -7.04
N LEU A 128 -20.19 -9.71 -7.35
CA LEU A 128 -20.31 -8.27 -7.58
C LEU A 128 -21.22 -7.96 -8.77
N ARG A 129 -21.12 -8.72 -9.87
CA ARG A 129 -22.04 -8.60 -11.01
C ARG A 129 -23.47 -8.97 -10.67
N GLU A 130 -23.68 -9.99 -9.86
CA GLU A 130 -25.02 -10.37 -9.37
C GLU A 130 -25.63 -9.31 -8.45
N ALA A 131 -24.80 -8.57 -7.72
CA ALA A 131 -25.19 -7.40 -6.94
C ALA A 131 -25.43 -6.13 -7.81
N GLY A 132 -25.28 -6.23 -9.14
CA GLY A 132 -25.59 -5.15 -10.08
C GLY A 132 -24.42 -4.24 -10.46
N TYR A 133 -23.18 -4.58 -10.08
CA TYR A 133 -22.00 -3.81 -10.48
C TYR A 133 -21.44 -4.27 -11.83
N ASP A 134 -20.98 -3.34 -12.67
CA ASP A 134 -20.18 -3.67 -13.85
C ASP A 134 -18.74 -3.95 -13.43
N CYS A 135 -18.47 -5.21 -13.05
CA CYS A 135 -17.18 -5.65 -12.53
C CYS A 135 -16.42 -6.53 -13.53
N VAL A 136 -15.16 -6.20 -13.77
CA VAL A 136 -14.25 -6.93 -14.64
C VAL A 136 -12.96 -7.32 -13.90
N SER A 137 -12.32 -8.40 -14.35
CA SER A 137 -10.96 -8.73 -13.92
C SER A 137 -9.96 -8.09 -14.86
N CYS A 138 -9.04 -7.31 -14.30
CA CYS A 138 -8.02 -6.57 -15.03
C CYS A 138 -6.64 -7.15 -14.74
N LYS A 139 -5.72 -6.90 -15.67
CA LYS A 139 -4.32 -7.29 -15.54
C LYS A 139 -3.42 -6.18 -16.05
N SER A 140 -2.57 -5.65 -15.18
CA SER A 140 -1.52 -4.70 -15.54
C SER A 140 -0.20 -5.46 -15.73
N LYS A 141 0.65 -4.95 -16.63
CA LYS A 141 1.99 -5.48 -16.90
C LYS A 141 2.96 -4.32 -17.03
N TRP A 142 4.15 -4.45 -16.46
CA TRP A 142 5.21 -3.45 -16.58
C TRP A 142 6.53 -4.10 -16.99
N ARG A 143 7.34 -3.33 -17.71
CA ARG A 143 8.69 -3.75 -18.12
C ARG A 143 9.67 -3.47 -16.99
N SER A 144 10.75 -4.24 -16.95
CA SER A 144 11.86 -3.97 -16.03
C SER A 144 12.56 -2.67 -16.41
N ASN A 145 13.06 -1.97 -15.40
CA ASN A 145 14.08 -0.92 -15.54
C ASN A 145 15.26 -1.24 -14.59
N HIS A 146 16.15 -0.28 -14.34
CA HIS A 146 17.33 -0.49 -13.48
C HIS A 146 17.00 -0.79 -12.02
N GLU A 147 15.82 -0.39 -11.52
CA GLU A 147 15.44 -0.47 -10.10
C GLU A 147 14.25 -1.43 -9.87
N ILE A 148 13.35 -1.50 -10.85
CA ILE A 148 12.08 -2.22 -10.76
C ILE A 148 12.13 -3.42 -11.71
N PRO A 149 12.00 -4.65 -11.20
CA PRO A 149 11.91 -5.83 -12.06
C PRO A 149 10.59 -5.84 -12.85
N ALA A 150 10.59 -6.53 -14.00
CA ALA A 150 9.37 -6.73 -14.78
C ALA A 150 8.35 -7.53 -13.97
N GLY A 151 7.07 -7.23 -14.16
CA GLY A 151 6.02 -7.91 -13.41
C GLY A 151 4.64 -7.71 -14.01
N GLU A 152 3.69 -8.36 -13.38
CA GLU A 152 2.28 -8.28 -13.71
C GLU A 152 1.46 -8.34 -12.43
N HIS A 153 0.29 -7.71 -12.47
CA HIS A 153 -0.63 -7.70 -11.35
C HIS A 153 -2.06 -7.86 -11.82
N GLU A 154 -2.85 -8.62 -11.06
CA GLU A 154 -4.25 -8.89 -11.37
C GLU A 154 -5.15 -8.31 -10.29
N TYR A 155 -6.19 -7.59 -10.71
CA TYR A 155 -7.09 -6.89 -9.82
C TYR A 155 -8.52 -6.92 -10.37
N LEU A 156 -9.48 -6.44 -9.57
CA LEU A 156 -10.83 -6.21 -10.04
C LEU A 156 -11.05 -4.72 -10.28
N GLU A 157 -11.82 -4.40 -11.31
CA GLU A 157 -12.22 -3.03 -11.61
C GLU A 157 -13.74 -2.97 -11.71
N ILE A 158 -14.33 -1.90 -11.18
CA ILE A 158 -15.73 -1.57 -11.36
C ILE A 158 -15.83 -0.26 -12.13
N VAL A 159 -16.69 -0.26 -13.15
CA VAL A 159 -17.03 0.93 -13.92
C VAL A 159 -18.41 1.42 -13.47
N ASP A 160 -18.45 2.57 -12.80
CA ASP A 160 -19.70 3.21 -12.40
C ASP A 160 -20.08 4.30 -13.41
N GLN A 161 -21.18 4.05 -14.13
CA GLN A 161 -21.79 4.98 -15.09
C GLN A 161 -23.01 5.70 -14.51
N SER A 162 -23.32 5.51 -13.22
CA SER A 162 -24.52 6.09 -12.59
C SER A 162 -24.42 7.59 -12.29
N GLY A 163 -23.26 8.21 -12.54
CA GLY A 163 -23.02 9.64 -12.36
C GLY A 163 -23.91 10.53 -13.23
N SER A 164 -24.41 11.64 -12.65
CA SER A 164 -25.25 12.64 -13.33
C SER A 164 -24.48 13.48 -14.36
N LYS A 165 -23.15 13.53 -14.24
CA LYS A 165 -22.23 14.03 -15.26
C LYS A 165 -21.71 12.78 -15.98
N LYS A 166 -21.55 12.81 -17.30
CA LYS A 166 -20.96 11.75 -18.16
C LYS A 166 -19.50 11.37 -17.81
N VAL A 167 -19.11 11.45 -16.55
CA VAL A 167 -17.81 11.05 -16.05
C VAL A 167 -17.96 9.63 -15.55
N GLU A 168 -17.35 8.72 -16.27
CA GLU A 168 -17.21 7.32 -15.88
C GLU A 168 -16.27 7.26 -14.67
N ILE A 169 -16.72 6.69 -13.56
CA ILE A 169 -15.87 6.50 -12.38
C ILE A 169 -15.38 5.06 -12.37
N ARG A 170 -14.06 4.90 -12.43
CA ARG A 170 -13.41 3.59 -12.33
C ARG A 170 -12.83 3.40 -10.94
N VAL A 171 -13.11 2.24 -10.37
CA VAL A 171 -12.68 1.86 -9.03
C VAL A 171 -11.95 0.52 -9.08
N VAL A 172 -10.73 0.48 -8.57
CA VAL A 172 -9.92 -0.71 -8.40
C VAL A 172 -10.25 -1.37 -7.06
N ILE A 173 -10.27 -2.70 -7.04
CA ILE A 173 -10.47 -3.52 -5.86
C ILE A 173 -9.33 -4.53 -5.77
N GLU A 174 -8.64 -4.50 -4.62
CA GLU A 174 -7.65 -5.50 -4.22
C GLU A 174 -8.21 -6.36 -3.09
N LEU A 175 -8.29 -7.67 -3.32
CA LEU A 175 -8.92 -8.61 -2.36
C LEU A 175 -7.99 -9.08 -1.25
N SER A 176 -6.69 -8.87 -1.42
CA SER A 176 -5.62 -9.27 -0.48
C SER A 176 -4.53 -8.22 -0.44
N PHE A 177 -4.92 -6.95 -0.29
CA PHE A 177 -4.04 -5.81 -0.47
C PHE A 177 -2.84 -5.83 0.48
N ARG A 178 -3.07 -6.11 1.77
CA ARG A 178 -2.01 -6.25 2.77
C ARG A 178 -0.93 -7.24 2.35
N ALA A 179 -1.32 -8.40 1.82
CA ALA A 179 -0.40 -9.48 1.46
C ALA A 179 0.56 -9.08 0.32
N GLU A 180 0.19 -8.09 -0.51
CA GLU A 180 1.07 -7.58 -1.58
C GLU A 180 2.27 -6.77 -1.04
N PHE A 181 2.21 -6.34 0.23
CA PHE A 181 3.27 -5.58 0.90
C PHE A 181 3.98 -6.40 1.98
N GLU A 182 3.66 -7.68 2.15
CA GLU A 182 4.34 -8.52 3.12
C GLU A 182 5.76 -8.89 2.64
N MET A 183 6.76 -8.62 3.47
CA MET A 183 8.16 -8.92 3.17
C MET A 183 8.74 -9.89 4.21
N ALA A 184 9.42 -10.93 3.73
CA ALA A 184 10.08 -11.92 4.60
C ALA A 184 11.14 -11.30 5.52
N ARG A 185 11.76 -10.19 5.11
CA ARG A 185 12.81 -9.47 5.85
C ARG A 185 12.49 -7.98 6.02
N GLY A 186 11.26 -7.64 6.40
CA GLY A 186 10.89 -6.28 6.78
C GLY A 186 11.32 -5.91 8.21
N SER A 187 11.60 -4.63 8.47
CA SER A 187 11.76 -4.12 9.84
C SER A 187 10.45 -4.19 10.62
N GLU A 188 10.49 -4.07 11.94
CA GLU A 188 9.28 -4.11 12.77
C GLU A 188 8.37 -2.89 12.52
N GLU A 189 8.96 -1.74 12.21
CA GLU A 189 8.25 -0.52 11.84
C GLU A 189 7.54 -0.68 10.49
N TYR A 190 8.21 -1.27 9.50
CA TYR A 190 7.59 -1.59 8.22
C TYR A 190 6.42 -2.57 8.38
N LYS A 191 6.62 -3.65 9.16
CA LYS A 191 5.54 -4.61 9.45
C LYS A 191 4.35 -3.93 10.15
N ARG A 192 4.60 -2.92 10.98
CA ARG A 192 3.54 -2.11 11.61
C ARG A 192 2.75 -1.31 10.58
N LEU A 193 3.42 -0.68 9.61
CA LEU A 193 2.74 0.00 8.50
C LEU A 193 1.88 -0.96 7.67
N VAL A 194 2.44 -2.11 7.27
CA VAL A 194 1.68 -3.17 6.59
C VAL A 194 0.49 -3.63 7.46
N GLY A 195 0.70 -3.64 8.79
CA GLY A 195 -0.30 -3.87 9.81
C GLY A 195 -1.54 -2.96 9.76
N ILE A 196 -1.40 -1.75 9.21
CA ILE A 196 -2.48 -0.76 9.08
C ILE A 196 -3.28 -0.96 7.79
N LEU A 197 -2.67 -1.56 6.75
CA LEU A 197 -3.31 -1.73 5.45
C LEU A 197 -4.60 -2.54 5.54
N PRO A 198 -5.69 -2.14 4.85
CA PRO A 198 -6.89 -2.95 4.82
C PRO A 198 -6.62 -4.25 4.06
N GLU A 199 -7.30 -5.33 4.45
CA GLU A 199 -7.29 -6.59 3.68
C GLU A 199 -7.87 -6.38 2.28
N VAL A 200 -8.97 -5.62 2.20
CA VAL A 200 -9.64 -5.25 0.96
C VAL A 200 -9.46 -3.77 0.72
N TYR A 201 -8.67 -3.42 -0.30
CA TYR A 201 -8.52 -2.04 -0.74
C TYR A 201 -9.49 -1.74 -1.88
N VAL A 202 -10.02 -0.52 -1.86
CA VAL A 202 -10.91 0.03 -2.89
C VAL A 202 -10.52 1.47 -3.09
N GLY A 203 -10.14 1.83 -4.33
CA GLY A 203 -9.63 3.16 -4.70
C GLY A 203 -9.99 3.54 -6.13
N LYS A 204 -10.20 4.82 -6.42
CA LYS A 204 -10.42 5.32 -7.78
C LYS A 204 -9.13 5.26 -8.63
N THR A 205 -9.28 5.09 -9.95
CA THR A 205 -8.13 5.13 -10.90
C THR A 205 -7.72 6.53 -11.30
N GLU A 206 -8.59 7.53 -11.13
CA GLU A 206 -8.30 8.94 -11.42
C GLU A 206 -8.32 9.71 -10.10
N GLY A 207 -7.17 10.27 -9.74
CA GLY A 207 -6.95 11.18 -8.62
C GLY A 207 -6.66 12.58 -9.11
#